data_AF-A0A060BXE8-F1
#
_entry.id   AF-A0A060BXE8-F1
#
_cell.length_a   1.000
_cell.length_b   1.000
_cell.length_c   1.000
_cell.angle_alpha   90.00
_cell.angle_beta   90.00
_cell.angle_gamma   90.00
#
_symmetry.space_group_name_H-M   'P 1'
#
loop_
_entity.id
_entity.type
_entity.pdbx_description
1 polymer ?
#
loop_
_entity_poly.entity_id
_entity_poly.type
_entity_poly.pdbx_seq_one_letter_code
_entity_poly.pdbx_strand_id
1 'polypeptide(L)'
;MQDHDWDNGGWMRSLGMLLFGDAPEIRDHKGRRVRDNDFLVLLNAHHEPVKFKLPPDVRRKRWFFGFDTARPDLPSGQEKITKALVRLEGRSLVVLRHIR
;
A
#
# COMPACT_ATOMS: atom_id res chain seq x y z
N MET A 1 -1.05 2.80 13.89
CA MET A 1 -1.92 1.74 14.39
C MET A 1 -1.42 1.40 15.78
N GLN A 2 -2.29 1.39 16.76
CA GLN A 2 -2.00 1.02 18.14
C GLN A 2 -2.48 -0.42 18.38
N ASP A 3 -2.01 -1.11 19.41
CA ASP A 3 -2.37 -2.52 19.67
C ASP A 3 -3.89 -2.72 19.77
N HIS A 4 -4.59 -1.77 20.39
CA HIS A 4 -6.05 -1.82 20.50
C HIS A 4 -6.79 -1.73 19.16
N ASP A 5 -6.17 -1.20 18.10
CA ASP A 5 -6.77 -1.17 16.75
C ASP A 5 -6.83 -2.59 16.15
N TRP A 6 -5.92 -3.48 16.56
CA TRP A 6 -5.89 -4.88 16.15
C TRP A 6 -6.87 -5.74 16.97
N ASP A 7 -6.93 -5.50 18.28
CA ASP A 7 -7.77 -6.28 19.19
C ASP A 7 -9.28 -5.96 19.06
N ASN A 8 -9.63 -4.74 18.67
CA ASN A 8 -11.03 -4.29 18.53
C ASN A 8 -11.60 -4.44 17.11
N GLY A 9 -10.98 -5.30 16.28
CA GLY A 9 -11.13 -5.39 14.81
C GLY A 9 -12.51 -5.70 14.21
N GLY A 10 -13.61 -5.63 14.98
CA GLY A 10 -14.96 -5.86 14.47
C GLY A 10 -15.49 -4.79 13.50
N TRP A 11 -14.93 -3.57 13.54
CA TRP A 11 -15.41 -2.43 12.72
C TRP A 11 -14.37 -1.84 11.76
N MET A 12 -13.07 -2.06 11.98
CA MET A 12 -12.03 -1.59 11.07
C MET A 12 -12.03 -2.42 9.78
N ARG A 13 -12.68 -1.91 8.74
CA ARG A 13 -12.74 -2.55 7.42
C ARG A 13 -11.71 -1.98 6.44
N SER A 14 -10.67 -1.31 6.93
CA SER A 14 -9.63 -0.73 6.08
C SER A 14 -8.26 -0.95 6.71
N LEU A 15 -7.28 -1.33 5.90
CA LEU A 15 -5.91 -1.64 6.33
C LEU A 15 -4.90 -0.97 5.39
N GLY A 16 -3.82 -0.46 5.95
CA GLY A 16 -2.67 0.04 5.20
C GLY A 16 -1.39 -0.62 5.71
N MET A 17 -0.56 -1.13 4.80
CA MET A 17 0.68 -1.83 5.14
C MET A 17 1.81 -1.41 4.21
N LEU A 18 2.94 -0.99 4.79
CA LEU A 18 4.16 -0.69 4.07
C LEU A 18 5.07 -1.92 4.10
N LEU A 19 5.46 -2.41 2.93
CA LEU A 19 6.35 -3.54 2.73
C LEU A 19 7.66 -3.03 2.16
N PHE A 20 8.75 -3.21 2.91
CA PHE A 20 10.09 -2.85 2.47
C PHE A 20 10.68 -3.98 1.63
N GLY A 21 11.06 -3.67 0.39
CA GLY A 21 11.62 -4.67 -0.52
C GLY A 21 13.04 -5.16 -0.16
N ASP A 22 13.66 -4.64 0.90
CA ASP A 22 15.00 -5.04 1.38
C ASP A 22 14.97 -5.66 2.78
N ALA A 23 13.81 -6.21 3.17
CA ALA A 23 13.62 -6.89 4.43
C ALA A 23 14.79 -7.87 4.71
N PRO A 24 15.60 -7.63 5.77
CA PRO A 24 16.85 -8.34 6.00
C PRO A 24 16.68 -9.83 6.33
N GLU A 25 15.47 -10.27 6.65
CA GLU A 25 15.07 -11.64 6.95
C GLU A 25 14.69 -12.45 5.70
N ILE A 26 14.30 -11.81 4.61
CA ILE A 26 13.81 -12.51 3.40
C ILE A 26 15.00 -13.05 2.59
N ARG A 27 14.93 -14.33 2.23
CA ARG A 27 15.97 -15.06 1.48
C ARG A 27 15.36 -15.83 0.32
N ASP A 28 16.10 -15.92 -0.79
CA ASP A 28 15.74 -16.81 -1.90
C ASP A 28 16.13 -18.27 -1.60
N HIS A 29 15.82 -19.18 -2.53
CA HIS A 29 16.16 -20.61 -2.43
C HIS A 29 17.67 -20.90 -2.34
N LYS A 30 18.53 -19.91 -2.60
CA LYS A 30 19.99 -20.00 -2.50
C LYS A 30 20.54 -19.32 -1.25
N GLY A 31 19.68 -18.86 -0.33
CA GLY A 31 20.08 -18.14 0.87
C GLY A 31 20.58 -16.72 0.61
N ARG A 32 20.31 -16.12 -0.55
CA ARG A 32 20.69 -14.74 -0.87
C ARG A 32 19.60 -13.77 -0.43
N ARG A 33 19.98 -12.56 -0.02
CA ARG A 33 19.00 -11.50 0.31
C ARG A 33 18.12 -11.19 -0.89
N VAL A 34 16.81 -11.17 -0.69
CA VAL A 34 15.87 -10.69 -1.71
C VAL A 34 15.88 -9.16 -1.69
N ARG A 35 15.90 -8.54 -2.87
CA ARG A 35 15.74 -7.10 -3.05
C ARG A 35 14.62 -6.84 -4.04
N ASP A 36 13.73 -5.95 -3.67
CA ASP A 36 12.63 -5.45 -4.49
C ASP A 36 12.37 -3.97 -4.19
N ASN A 37 11.39 -3.39 -4.86
CA ASN A 37 10.83 -2.07 -4.61
C ASN A 37 10.11 -2.02 -3.25
N ASP A 38 9.87 -0.81 -2.74
CA ASP A 38 8.95 -0.65 -1.61
C ASP A 38 7.51 -0.68 -2.11
N PHE A 39 6.62 -1.36 -1.39
CA PHE A 39 5.20 -1.42 -1.71
C PHE A 39 4.35 -0.88 -0.56
N LEU A 40 3.35 -0.06 -0.87
CA LEU A 40 2.33 0.35 0.08
C LEU A 40 1.01 -0.25 -0.39
N VAL A 41 0.50 -1.19 0.39
CA VAL A 41 -0.76 -1.88 0.15
C VAL A 41 -1.85 -1.17 0.96
N LEU A 42 -2.90 -0.72 0.28
CA LEU A 42 -4.07 -0.11 0.87
C LEU A 42 -5.27 -0.98 0.53
N LEU A 43 -6.03 -1.41 1.53
CA LEU A 43 -7.20 -2.25 1.38
C LEU A 43 -8.40 -1.56 2.02
N ASN A 44 -9.51 -1.52 1.29
CA ASN A 44 -10.81 -1.11 1.79
C ASN A 44 -11.83 -2.24 1.60
N ALA A 45 -12.12 -2.98 2.66
CA ALA A 45 -13.22 -3.94 2.73
C ALA A 45 -14.56 -3.27 3.11
N HIS A 46 -14.58 -1.97 3.44
CA HIS A 46 -15.81 -1.22 3.64
C HIS A 46 -16.57 -1.05 2.32
N HIS A 47 -17.89 -0.91 2.40
CA HIS A 47 -18.74 -0.76 1.21
C HIS A 47 -18.74 0.67 0.68
N GLU A 48 -18.42 1.65 1.53
CA GLU A 48 -18.25 3.05 1.14
C GLU A 48 -16.77 3.38 0.85
N PRO A 49 -16.52 4.43 0.05
CA PRO A 49 -15.18 4.91 -0.22
C PRO A 49 -14.48 5.49 1.02
N VAL A 50 -13.19 5.25 1.14
CA VAL A 50 -12.35 5.73 2.26
C VAL A 50 -11.16 6.53 1.76
N LYS A 51 -10.65 7.44 2.59
CA LYS A 51 -9.44 8.23 2.30
C LYS A 51 -8.31 7.83 3.23
N PHE A 52 -7.24 7.30 2.66
CA PHE A 52 -6.00 7.03 3.38
C PHE A 52 -5.11 8.27 3.39
N LYS A 53 -4.67 8.68 4.58
CA LYS A 53 -3.66 9.73 4.74
C LYS A 53 -2.28 9.11 4.78
N LEU A 54 -1.43 9.48 3.82
CA LEU A 54 -0.09 8.93 3.70
C LEU A 54 0.86 9.51 4.75
N PRO A 55 1.69 8.67 5.40
CA PRO A 55 2.68 9.15 6.35
C PRO A 55 3.74 10.03 5.66
N PRO A 56 4.42 10.93 6.40
CA PRO A 56 5.44 11.82 5.85
C PRO A 56 6.51 11.14 4.99
N ASP A 57 7.00 9.97 5.41
CA ASP A 57 8.10 9.29 4.73
C ASP A 57 7.69 8.70 3.38
N VAL A 58 6.43 8.27 3.27
CA VAL A 58 5.84 7.89 1.99
C VAL A 58 5.75 9.12 1.07
N ARG A 59 5.30 10.26 1.60
CA ARG A 59 5.14 11.50 0.81
C ARG A 59 6.44 12.10 0.27
N ARG A 60 7.58 11.83 0.92
CA ARG A 60 8.91 12.29 0.47
C ARG A 60 9.49 11.48 -0.69
N LYS A 61 8.94 10.29 -0.93
CA LYS A 61 9.38 9.34 -1.95
C LYS A 61 8.50 9.42 -3.21
N ARG A 62 8.98 8.88 -4.34
CA ARG A 62 8.21 8.84 -5.61
C ARG A 62 7.38 7.55 -5.71
N TRP A 63 6.11 7.63 -5.35
CA TRP A 63 5.18 6.51 -5.44
C TRP A 63 4.34 6.56 -6.71
N PHE A 64 4.18 5.39 -7.34
CA PHE A 64 3.34 5.18 -8.51
C PHE A 64 2.29 4.12 -8.23
N PHE A 65 1.13 4.21 -8.89
CA PHE A 65 0.15 3.14 -8.87
C PHE A 65 0.73 1.89 -9.52
N GLY A 66 0.87 0.82 -8.73
CA GLY A 66 1.25 -0.50 -9.21
C GLY A 66 0.04 -1.29 -9.67
N PHE A 67 -1.06 -1.19 -8.90
CA PHE A 67 -2.34 -1.85 -9.17
C PHE A 67 -3.47 -1.11 -8.46
N ASP A 68 -4.65 -1.04 -9.08
CA ASP A 68 -5.87 -0.47 -8.49
C ASP A 68 -7.09 -1.24 -8.99
N THR A 69 -7.78 -1.95 -8.10
CA THR A 69 -8.94 -2.78 -8.49
C THR A 69 -10.13 -1.94 -8.99
N ALA A 70 -10.20 -0.66 -8.64
CA ALA A 70 -11.24 0.26 -9.11
C ALA A 70 -10.89 0.91 -10.45
N ARG A 71 -9.64 0.79 -10.90
CA ARG A 71 -9.15 1.29 -12.19
C ARG A 71 -8.34 0.19 -12.89
N PRO A 72 -8.99 -0.90 -13.33
CA PRO A 72 -8.29 -2.07 -13.89
C PRO A 72 -7.47 -1.74 -15.16
N ASP A 73 -7.89 -0.72 -15.91
CA ASP A 73 -7.21 -0.28 -17.14
C ASP A 73 -6.02 0.65 -16.88
N LEU A 74 -5.77 1.04 -15.62
CA LEU A 74 -4.64 1.91 -15.27
C LEU A 74 -3.33 1.13 -15.41
N PRO A 75 -2.42 1.53 -16.32
CA PRO A 75 -1.17 0.81 -16.48
C PRO A 75 -0.26 1.01 -15.28
N SER A 76 0.34 -0.08 -14.82
CA SER A 76 1.27 -0.08 -13.70
C SER A 76 2.45 0.87 -13.94
N GLY A 77 2.69 1.77 -12.98
CA GLY A 77 3.83 2.67 -12.98
C GLY A 77 3.67 3.96 -13.78
N GLN A 78 2.53 4.20 -14.44
CA GLN A 78 2.34 5.39 -15.27
C GLN A 78 1.76 6.58 -14.49
N GLU A 79 0.95 6.34 -13.47
CA GLU A 79 0.39 7.40 -12.64
C GLU A 79 1.13 7.53 -11.31
N LYS A 80 1.58 8.75 -11.02
CA LYS A 80 2.29 9.10 -9.78
C LYS A 80 1.30 9.67 -8.76
N ILE A 81 1.50 9.34 -7.49
CA ILE A 81 0.81 10.04 -6.40
C ILE A 81 1.38 11.45 -6.23
N THR A 82 0.50 12.43 -6.30
CA THR A 82 0.79 13.85 -6.06
C THR A 82 0.15 14.39 -4.79
N LYS A 83 -0.80 13.64 -4.20
CA LYS A 83 -1.59 14.06 -3.04
C LYS A 83 -1.17 13.30 -1.78
N ALA A 84 -1.33 13.94 -0.63
CA ALA A 84 -1.16 13.29 0.67
C ALA A 84 -2.29 12.32 1.04
N LEU A 85 -3.37 12.31 0.25
CA LEU A 85 -4.55 11.49 0.43
C LEU A 85 -4.74 10.57 -0.78
N VAL A 86 -4.94 9.28 -0.52
CA VAL A 86 -5.31 8.29 -1.53
C VAL A 86 -6.74 7.85 -1.25
N ARG A 87 -7.63 8.00 -2.22
CA ARG A 87 -9.01 7.55 -2.11
C ARG A 87 -9.12 6.13 -2.65
N LEU A 88 -9.72 5.24 -1.87
CA LEU A 88 -10.12 3.91 -2.29
C LEU A 88 -11.64 3.88 -2.40
N GLU A 89 -12.16 3.28 -3.46
CA GLU A 89 -13.59 3.02 -3.57
C GLU A 89 -14.02 1.90 -2.61
N GLY A 90 -15.33 1.67 -2.49
CA GLY A 90 -15.84 0.56 -1.71
C GLY A 90 -15.32 -0.78 -2.22
N ARG A 91 -14.94 -1.68 -1.31
CA ARG A 91 -14.47 -3.05 -1.63
C ARG A 91 -13.31 -3.06 -2.63
N SER A 92 -12.34 -2.16 -2.45
CA SER A 92 -11.23 -1.98 -3.38
C SER A 92 -9.86 -2.14 -2.71
N LEU A 93 -8.85 -2.40 -3.53
CA LEU A 93 -7.44 -2.47 -3.13
C LEU A 93 -6.58 -1.64 -4.09
N VAL A 94 -5.61 -0.93 -3.52
CA VAL A 94 -4.59 -0.18 -4.24
C VAL A 94 -3.22 -0.64 -3.78
N VAL A 95 -2.34 -0.96 -4.72
CA VAL A 95 -0.91 -1.16 -4.46
C VAL A 95 -0.15 -0.01 -5.07
N LEU A 96 0.67 0.63 -4.25
CA LEU A 96 1.61 1.65 -4.69
C LEU A 96 3.01 1.06 -4.66
N ARG A 97 3.84 1.48 -5.61
CA ARG A 97 5.25 1.09 -5.68
C ARG A 97 6.15 2.31 -5.63
N HIS A 98 7.22 2.24 -4.86
CA HIS A 98 8.32 3.20 -4.90
C HIS A 98 9.55 2.50 -5.48
N ILE A 99 9.95 2.96 -6.66
CA ILE A 99 11.16 2.48 -7.33
C ILE A 99 12.35 3.05 -6.58
N ARG A 100 13.21 2.17 -6.11
CA ARG A 100 14.43 2.51 -5.39
C ARG A 100 15.52 3.04 -6.31
#